data_AF-A0AA97H0H3-F1
#
_entry.id   AF-A0AA97H0H3-F1
#
_cell.length_a   1.000
_cell.length_b   1.000
_cell.length_c   1.000
_cell.angle_alpha   90.00
_cell.angle_beta   90.00
_cell.angle_gamma   90.00
#
_symmetry.space_group_name_H-M   'P 1'
#
loop_
_entity.id
_entity.type
_entity.pdbx_description
1 polymer ?
#
loop_
_entity_poly.entity_id
_entity_poly.type
_entity_poly.pdbx_seq_one_letter_code
_entity_poly.pdbx_strand_id
1 'polypeptide(L)' 'MSREEKLMIKVLRGTQDANITFSELQRLLSSLGFQFRVKGDHHLLACQCG' A
#
# COMPACT_ATOMS: atom_id res chain seq x y z
N MET A 1 8.57 13.67 -8.64
CA MET A 1 8.34 12.80 -7.48
C MET A 1 7.02 13.15 -6.83
N SER A 2 5.95 12.51 -7.29
CA SER A 2 4.64 12.49 -6.65
C SER A 2 4.72 11.93 -5.24
N ARG A 3 3.64 12.08 -4.47
CA ARG A 3 3.56 11.54 -3.10
C ARG A 3 3.61 10.01 -3.14
N GLU A 4 2.95 9.38 -4.11
CA GLU A 4 2.99 7.92 -4.30
C GLU A 4 4.39 7.40 -4.62
N GLU A 5 5.14 8.05 -5.52
CA GLU A 5 6.53 7.65 -5.85
C GLU A 5 7.44 7.71 -4.61
N LYS A 6 7.33 8.77 -3.80
CA LYS A 6 8.11 8.90 -2.56
C LYS A 6 7.77 7.79 -1.58
N LEU A 7 6.50 7.45 -1.45
CA LEU A 7 6.03 6.38 -0.58
C LEU A 7 6.51 5.00 -1.07
N MET A 8 6.45 4.75 -2.38
CA MET A 8 6.96 3.52 -2.98
C MET A 8 8.46 3.36 -2.74
N ILE A 9 9.25 4.44 -2.89
CA ILE A 9 10.68 4.42 -2.56
C ILE A 9 10.92 4.13 -1.08
N LYS A 10 10.11 4.68 -0.17
CA LYS A 10 10.22 4.39 1.27
C LYS A 10 9.94 2.92 1.59
N VAL A 11 8.88 2.36 1.02
CA VAL A 11 8.53 0.93 1.16
C VAL A 11 9.66 0.06 0.63
N LEU A 12 10.12 0.30 -0.59
CA LEU A 12 11.18 -0.49 -1.23
C LEU A 12 12.54 -0.39 -0.51
N ARG A 13 12.78 0.72 0.19
CA ARG A 13 14.00 0.90 0.99
C ARG A 13 13.98 0.12 2.30
N GLY A 14 12.82 -0.31 2.82
CA GLY A 14 12.70 -1.10 4.05
C GLY A 14 13.34 -0.48 5.30
N THR A 15 13.55 0.85 5.30
CA THR A 15 14.23 1.59 6.39
C THR A 15 13.28 2.50 7.15
N GLN A 16 12.03 2.61 6.69
CA GLN A 16 11.03 3.53 7.25
C GLN A 16 9.67 2.87 7.47
N ASP A 17 9.60 1.54 7.59
CA ASP A 17 8.34 0.81 7.74
C ASP A 17 7.50 1.29 8.94
N ALA A 18 8.15 1.69 10.04
CA ALA A 18 7.48 2.23 11.22
C ALA A 18 6.82 3.61 11.01
N ASN A 19 7.18 4.33 9.92
CA ASN A 19 6.69 5.68 9.64
C ASN A 19 5.71 5.72 8.45
N ILE A 20 5.19 4.56 8.05
CA ILE A 20 4.21 4.42 6.98
C ILE A 20 2.86 4.07 7.60
N THR A 21 1.88 4.96 7.41
CA THR A 21 0.52 4.68 7.92
C THR A 21 -0.18 3.64 7.06
N PHE A 22 -1.06 2.84 7.67
CA PHE A 22 -1.86 1.85 6.94
C PHE A 22 -2.67 2.47 5.78
N SER A 23 -3.23 3.67 6.00
CA SER A 23 -3.95 4.43 4.97
C SER A 23 -3.08 4.83 3.77
N GLU A 24 -1.80 5.12 4.00
CA GLU A 24 -0.86 5.41 2.91
C GLU A 24 -0.55 4.15 2.12
N LEU A 25 -0.30 3.04 2.81
CA LEU A 25 -0.08 1.74 2.17
C LEU A 25 -1.31 1.30 1.35
N GLN A 26 -2.52 1.51 1.89
CA GLN A 26 -3.77 1.19 1.22
C GLN A 26 -3.92 1.97 -0.10
N ARG A 27 -3.64 3.27 -0.08
CA ARG A 27 -3.69 4.12 -1.28
C ARG A 27 -2.65 3.70 -2.32
N LEU A 28 -1.42 3.41 -1.88
CA LEU A 28 -0.35 2.95 -2.78
C LEU A 28 -0.76 1.66 -3.49
N LEU A 29 -1.20 0.66 -2.74
CA LEU A 29 -1.55 -0.64 -3.31
C LEU A 29 -2.79 -0.56 -4.19
N SER A 30 -3.77 0.30 -3.86
CA SER A 30 -4.92 0.58 -4.72
C SER A 30 -4.50 1.19 -6.06
N SER A 31 -3.54 2.13 -6.04
CA SER A 31 -3.00 2.73 -7.27
C SER A 31 -2.25 1.72 -8.15
N LEU A 32 -1.72 0.65 -7.56
CA LEU A 32 -1.05 -0.46 -8.25
C LEU A 32 -2.04 -1.52 -8.78
N GLY A 33 -3.35 -1.35 -8.56
CA GLY A 33 -4.38 -2.28 -9.02
C GLY A 33 -4.69 -3.43 -8.06
N PHE A 34 -4.25 -3.35 -6.79
CA PHE A 34 -4.66 -4.33 -5.79
C PHE A 34 -6.14 -4.13 -5.41
N GLN A 35 -6.87 -5.23 -5.28
CA GLN A 35 -8.22 -5.21 -4.72
C GLN A 35 -8.16 -5.19 -3.20
N PHE A 36 -8.92 -4.28 -2.61
CA PHE A 36 -9.19 -4.23 -1.17
C PHE A 36 -10.51 -4.92 -0.86
N ARG A 37 -10.46 -5.92 0.01
CA ARG A 37 -11.63 -6.56 0.61
C ARG A 37 -11.55 -6.41 2.11
N VAL A 38 -12.65 -6.03 2.75
CA VAL A 38 -12.73 -5.87 4.20
C VAL A 38 -13.68 -6.92 4.76
N LYS A 39 -13.21 -7.71 5.73
CA LYS A 39 -14.02 -8.72 6.43
C LYS A 39 -13.86 -8.54 7.95
N GLY A 40 -14.82 -7.84 8.55
CA GLY A 40 -14.66 -7.32 9.91
C GLY A 40 -13.50 -6.33 9.95
N ASP A 41 -12.62 -6.46 10.94
CA ASP A 41 -11.39 -5.65 11.08
C ASP A 41 -10.21 -6.12 10.21
N HIS A 42 -10.39 -7.19 9.42
CA HIS A 42 -9.34 -7.69 8.56
C HIS A 42 -9.42 -7.05 7.16
N HIS A 43 -8.34 -6.36 6.79
CA HIS A 43 -8.12 -5.85 5.45
C HIS A 43 -7.35 -6.87 4.63
N LEU A 44 -8.02 -7.47 3.65
CA LEU A 44 -7.46 -8.40 2.68
C LEU A 44 -7.10 -7.62 1.41
N LEU A 45 -5.83 -7.69 1.03
CA LEU A 45 -5.33 -7.11 -0.23
C LEU A 45 -4.93 -8.25 -1.15
N ALA A 46 -5.47 -8.27 -2.37
CA ALA A 46 -5.12 -9.27 -3.38
C ALA A 46 -4.64 -8.58 -4.66
N CYS A 47 -3.49 -9.00 -5.20
CA CYS A 47 -3.11 -8.61 -6.56
C CYS A 47 -4.13 -9.23 -7.51
N GLN A 48 -4.83 -8.42 -8.30
CA GLN A 48 -5.43 -8.89 -9.53
C GLN A 48 -4.36 -8.86 -10.61
N CYS A 49 -3.48 -9.83 -10.55
CA CYS A 49 -2.54 -10.13 -11.60
C CYS A 49 -3.34 -10.97 -12.61
N GLY A 50 -3.86 -10.31 -13.66
CA GLY A 50 -4.54 -10.96 -14.80
C GLY A 50 -3.55 -11.67 -15.72
#